data_AF-A0A0Q5XAD8-F1
#
_entry.id   AF-A0A0Q5XAD8-F1
#
_cell.length_a   1.000
_cell.length_b   1.000
_cell.length_c   1.000
_cell.angle_alpha   90.00
_cell.angle_beta   90.00
_cell.angle_gamma   90.00
#
_symmetry.space_group_name_H-M   'P 1'
#
loop_
_entity.id
_entity.type
_entity.pdbx_description
1 polymer ?
#
loop_
_entity_poly.entity_id
_entity_poly.type
_entity_poly.pdbx_seq_one_letter_code
_entity_poly.pdbx_strand_id
1 'polypeptide(L)'
;MQECRSLYRCSISVLALSAAAALAGCTSLPSSGPDSSHVESMAAIKVVNSRSKEKRPGVDYALVDISAAVIANVNQAVTASLQGSFGGRSGGSPSLPLGAGDVVGVTIFESQAGGLFIPVDAGSRAGNFVTIPNQTIGRDGMIFVPYAGRIRASGRAVEDVQEDVQRSLANRAIEPQVLITKVSSRSAQVAVLGDVNNATKVEVSEAGDRILDVISQAGGLSTPGLETYVTIQRRGRTATVLYDHLIKTPAENIFVSPGDTIIVNRERRTYLAFGASGQNGRFDFEDSKLTLGDALGKAGGLLDGRADPAQVLLYRVVDREFLKKLGVDVRNHQSATVPVIFKANLRDPSAMFLVQKFPMQDKDILYISNSKSTELIKFLDVVNSVSSTASGVSSDIVTVRDSGRDL
;
A
#
# COMPACT_ATOMS: atom_id res chain seq x y z
N MET A 1 -25.83 60.54 54.85
CA MET A 1 -24.82 60.53 53.76
C MET A 1 -23.76 59.41 53.86
N GLN A 2 -23.54 58.77 55.02
CA GLN A 2 -22.56 57.68 55.15
C GLN A 2 -23.05 56.31 54.64
N GLU A 3 -24.34 55.98 54.76
CA GLU A 3 -24.87 54.69 54.28
C GLU A 3 -24.85 54.53 52.75
N CYS A 4 -25.04 55.64 52.01
CA CYS A 4 -25.05 55.62 50.54
C CYS A 4 -23.66 55.34 49.92
N ARG A 5 -22.56 55.68 50.62
CA ARG A 5 -21.19 55.36 50.18
C ARG A 5 -20.78 53.90 50.41
N SER A 6 -21.39 53.23 51.39
CA SER A 6 -21.15 51.80 51.68
C SER A 6 -21.77 50.90 50.61
N LEU A 7 -23.02 51.19 50.23
CA LEU A 7 -23.73 50.47 49.16
C LEU A 7 -23.03 50.60 47.80
N TYR A 8 -22.50 51.80 47.48
CA TYR A 8 -21.81 52.03 46.20
C TYR A 8 -20.48 51.26 46.11
N ARG A 9 -19.73 51.17 47.21
CA ARG A 9 -18.50 50.36 47.27
C ARG A 9 -18.79 48.86 47.19
N CYS A 10 -19.87 48.39 47.82
CA CYS A 10 -20.27 46.99 47.75
C CYS A 10 -20.68 46.59 46.32
N SER A 11 -21.47 47.42 45.63
CA SER A 11 -21.87 47.16 44.24
C SER A 11 -20.69 47.15 43.25
N ILE A 12 -19.72 48.06 43.40
CA ILE A 12 -18.51 48.04 42.56
C ILE A 12 -17.67 46.77 42.80
N SER A 13 -17.60 46.32 44.06
CA SER A 13 -16.86 45.10 44.42
C SER A 13 -17.52 43.85 43.84
N VAL A 14 -18.85 43.77 43.88
CA VAL A 14 -19.62 42.65 43.30
C VAL A 14 -19.54 42.65 41.78
N LEU A 15 -19.57 43.82 41.13
CA LEU A 15 -19.41 43.94 39.67
C LEU A 15 -17.99 43.59 39.21
N ALA A 16 -16.96 43.94 39.99
CA ALA A 16 -15.58 43.57 39.72
C ALA A 16 -15.34 42.06 39.93
N LEU A 17 -15.97 41.46 40.94
CA LEU A 17 -15.87 40.02 41.21
C LEU A 17 -16.63 39.18 40.17
N SER A 18 -17.78 39.66 39.67
CA SER A 18 -18.53 38.99 38.60
C SER A 18 -17.85 39.15 37.24
N ALA A 19 -17.23 40.29 36.95
CA ALA A 19 -16.37 40.46 35.78
C ALA A 19 -15.15 39.53 35.85
N ALA A 20 -14.47 39.44 36.99
CA ALA A 20 -13.35 38.51 37.17
C ALA A 20 -13.76 37.03 37.03
N ALA A 21 -14.97 36.66 37.49
CA ALA A 21 -15.52 35.32 37.31
C ALA A 21 -15.92 35.02 35.85
N ALA A 22 -16.41 36.02 35.10
CA ALA A 22 -16.71 35.90 33.68
C ALA A 22 -15.45 35.74 32.81
N LEU A 23 -14.32 36.39 33.18
CA LEU A 23 -13.03 36.19 32.50
C LEU A 23 -12.41 34.81 32.76
N ALA A 24 -12.70 34.18 33.90
CA ALA A 24 -12.18 32.85 34.23
C ALA A 24 -12.89 31.70 33.48
N GLY A 25 -14.08 31.96 32.90
CA GLY A 25 -14.88 30.95 32.20
C GLY A 25 -14.50 30.68 30.75
N CYS A 26 -13.64 31.49 30.13
CA CYS A 26 -13.33 31.43 28.69
C CYS A 26 -12.08 30.62 28.33
N THR A 27 -11.69 29.63 29.13
CA THR A 27 -10.42 28.92 28.93
C THR A 27 -10.43 27.86 27.82
N SER A 28 -11.56 27.64 27.14
CA SER A 28 -11.63 26.74 25.99
C SER A 28 -12.44 27.36 24.85
N LEU A 29 -11.76 28.13 24.00
CA LEU A 29 -12.30 28.49 22.69
C LEU A 29 -12.48 27.20 21.87
N PRO A 30 -13.57 27.05 21.12
CA PRO A 30 -13.77 25.88 20.26
C PRO A 30 -12.69 25.86 19.17
N SER A 31 -11.80 24.88 19.24
CA SER A 31 -10.79 24.59 18.22
C SER A 31 -11.12 23.27 17.51
N SER A 32 -10.84 23.20 16.21
CA SER A 32 -11.09 22.00 15.40
C SER A 32 -9.88 21.07 15.32
N GLY A 33 -9.09 20.97 16.40
CA GLY A 33 -7.93 20.08 16.48
C GLY A 33 -6.80 20.62 17.40
N PRO A 34 -5.61 20.00 17.36
CA PRO A 34 -4.49 20.35 18.22
C PRO A 34 -4.00 21.78 17.99
N ASP A 35 -3.79 22.54 19.07
CA ASP A 35 -3.11 23.83 18.99
C ASP A 35 -1.59 23.64 18.83
N SER A 36 -0.97 24.54 18.06
CA SER A 36 0.47 24.63 17.82
C SER A 36 1.30 24.58 19.11
N SER A 37 0.90 25.30 20.16
CA SER A 37 1.64 25.30 21.44
C SER A 37 1.49 23.98 22.19
N HIS A 38 0.37 23.28 21.99
CA HIS A 38 0.11 21.99 22.60
C HIS A 38 0.92 20.87 21.91
N VAL A 39 0.99 20.87 20.57
CA VAL A 39 1.82 19.94 19.81
C VAL A 39 3.31 20.13 20.17
N GLU A 40 3.76 21.37 20.30
CA GLU A 40 5.14 21.61 20.69
C GLU A 40 5.39 21.23 22.15
N SER A 41 4.53 21.58 23.11
CA SER A 41 4.79 21.29 24.53
C SER A 41 4.72 19.81 24.91
N MET A 42 3.92 19.01 24.20
CA MET A 42 3.74 17.58 24.48
C MET A 42 4.70 16.65 23.75
N ALA A 43 5.54 17.14 22.84
CA ALA A 43 6.49 16.30 22.12
C ALA A 43 7.49 15.62 23.07
N ALA A 44 7.55 14.28 23.04
CA ALA A 44 8.43 13.50 23.92
C ALA A 44 9.91 13.71 23.57
N ILE A 45 10.20 13.92 22.28
CA ILE A 45 11.54 14.23 21.76
C ILE A 45 11.40 15.34 20.71
N LYS A 46 12.22 16.38 20.82
CA LYS A 46 12.31 17.48 19.82
C LYS A 46 13.68 17.47 19.17
N VAL A 47 13.70 17.53 17.84
CA VAL A 47 14.93 17.72 17.05
C VAL A 47 15.09 19.20 16.68
N VAL A 48 14.97 20.07 17.67
CA VAL A 48 15.08 21.53 17.55
C VAL A 48 15.85 22.06 18.77
N ASN A 49 16.65 23.11 18.59
CA ASN A 49 17.65 23.68 19.52
C ASN A 49 17.17 24.18 20.91
N SER A 50 16.02 23.73 21.43
CA SER A 50 15.50 24.19 22.74
C SER A 50 14.84 23.06 23.53
N ARG A 51 15.35 22.79 24.74
CA ARG A 51 14.75 21.85 25.72
C ARG A 51 13.58 22.52 26.44
N SER A 52 12.43 21.88 26.46
CA SER A 52 11.30 22.26 27.32
C SER A 52 10.82 21.05 28.13
N LYS A 53 10.61 21.24 29.44
CA LYS A 53 10.11 20.25 30.40
C LYS A 53 8.57 20.13 30.35
N GLU A 54 8.11 18.89 30.50
CA GLU A 54 6.83 18.43 31.09
C GLU A 54 5.48 18.69 30.38
N LYS A 55 4.98 17.63 29.73
CA LYS A 55 3.74 16.86 30.04
C LYS A 55 3.79 15.59 29.17
N ARG A 56 3.48 14.41 29.72
CA ARG A 56 3.52 13.15 28.94
C ARG A 56 2.24 13.03 28.10
N PRO A 57 2.34 12.94 26.77
CA PRO A 57 1.18 12.67 25.92
C PRO A 57 0.62 11.27 26.16
N GLY A 58 -0.64 11.04 25.75
CA GLY A 58 -1.24 9.70 25.78
C GLY A 58 -0.55 8.70 24.84
N VAL A 59 0.16 9.21 23.82
CA VAL A 59 1.04 8.46 22.91
C VAL A 59 2.33 9.27 22.76
N ASP A 60 3.47 8.68 23.06
CA ASP A 60 4.76 9.34 22.86
C ASP A 60 5.04 9.52 21.36
N TYR A 61 5.45 10.73 20.96
CA TYR A 61 5.81 11.05 19.59
C TYR A 61 7.04 11.96 19.53
N ALA A 62 7.76 11.89 18.41
CA ALA A 62 8.86 12.82 18.12
C ALA A 62 8.38 13.95 17.20
N LEU A 63 8.85 15.17 17.48
CA LEU A 63 8.63 16.34 16.61
C LEU A 63 9.92 16.64 15.84
N VAL A 64 9.82 16.61 14.51
CA VAL A 64 10.96 16.76 13.60
C VAL A 64 10.65 17.86 12.58
N ASP A 65 11.51 18.86 12.48
CA ASP A 65 11.37 19.88 11.43
C ASP A 65 11.82 19.28 10.08
N ILE A 66 11.03 19.52 9.03
CA ILE A 66 11.41 19.12 7.67
C ILE A 66 12.65 19.92 7.28
N SER A 67 13.74 19.21 7.02
CA SER A 67 15.05 19.77 6.69
C SER A 67 15.72 18.95 5.61
N ALA A 68 16.79 19.48 5.00
CA ALA A 68 17.57 18.77 3.99
C ALA A 68 18.10 17.40 4.50
N ALA A 69 18.44 17.30 5.78
CA ALA A 69 18.88 16.05 6.42
C ALA A 69 17.77 14.99 6.45
N VAL A 70 16.53 15.41 6.71
CA VAL A 70 15.35 14.52 6.66
C VAL A 70 15.13 14.04 5.22
N ILE A 71 15.15 14.94 4.24
CA ILE A 71 14.97 14.61 2.82
C ILE A 71 16.02 13.61 2.32
N ALA A 72 17.28 13.73 2.76
CA ALA A 72 18.35 12.80 2.38
C ALA A 72 18.12 11.37 2.88
N ASN A 73 17.40 11.20 4.00
CA ASN A 73 17.21 9.90 4.65
C ASN A 73 15.80 9.32 4.48
N VAL A 74 14.80 10.13 4.11
CA VAL A 74 13.38 9.72 4.05
C VAL A 74 13.08 8.74 2.91
N ASN A 75 13.98 8.62 1.93
CA ASN A 75 13.82 7.82 0.71
C ASN A 75 14.19 6.32 0.85
N GLN A 76 14.52 5.83 2.04
CA GLN A 76 14.86 4.41 2.23
C GLN A 76 13.62 3.59 2.60
N ALA A 77 12.59 3.60 1.74
CA ALA A 77 11.66 2.48 1.74
C ALA A 77 12.41 1.27 1.17
N VAL A 78 12.62 0.24 1.99
CA VAL A 78 13.22 -1.01 1.53
C VAL A 78 12.26 -1.63 0.53
N THR A 79 12.52 -1.46 -0.76
CA THR A 79 11.76 -2.17 -1.80
C THR A 79 12.06 -3.64 -1.63
N ALA A 80 11.05 -4.43 -1.23
CA ALA A 80 11.18 -5.87 -1.18
C ALA A 80 11.55 -6.38 -2.59
N SER A 81 12.57 -7.23 -2.65
CA SER A 81 13.09 -7.81 -3.89
C SER A 81 12.60 -9.24 -4.04
N LEU A 82 11.95 -9.54 -5.16
CA LEU A 82 11.60 -10.89 -5.57
C LEU A 82 12.87 -11.68 -5.85
N GLN A 83 13.88 -11.06 -6.48
CA GLN A 83 15.16 -11.70 -6.71
C GLN A 83 15.88 -12.05 -5.40
N GLY A 84 15.86 -11.16 -4.40
CA GLY A 84 16.42 -11.46 -3.08
C GLY A 84 15.70 -12.60 -2.36
N SER A 85 14.38 -12.72 -2.56
CA SER A 85 13.54 -13.72 -1.89
C SER A 85 13.55 -15.09 -2.57
N PHE A 86 13.67 -15.13 -3.90
CA PHE A 86 13.50 -16.32 -4.72
C PHE A 86 14.66 -16.61 -5.70
N GLY A 87 15.60 -15.68 -5.88
CA GLY A 87 16.69 -15.75 -6.86
C GLY A 87 17.92 -16.57 -6.44
N GLY A 88 17.79 -17.46 -5.46
CA GLY A 88 18.88 -18.34 -5.02
C GLY A 88 19.02 -19.63 -5.84
N ARG A 89 20.26 -19.92 -6.29
CA ARG A 89 20.80 -21.18 -6.90
C ARG A 89 20.20 -21.72 -8.20
N SER A 90 19.04 -21.24 -8.66
CA SER A 90 18.43 -21.71 -9.92
C SER A 90 17.90 -20.54 -10.74
N GLY A 91 18.80 -19.73 -11.31
CA GLY A 91 18.44 -18.62 -12.19
C GLY A 91 18.03 -19.03 -13.62
N GLY A 92 18.01 -20.34 -13.91
CA GLY A 92 17.57 -20.90 -15.18
C GLY A 92 16.06 -21.17 -15.21
N SER A 93 15.54 -21.40 -16.42
CA SER A 93 14.18 -21.91 -16.61
C SER A 93 13.97 -23.18 -15.77
N PRO A 94 12.84 -23.32 -15.05
CA PRO A 94 12.55 -24.53 -14.30
C PRO A 94 12.35 -25.71 -15.25
N SER A 95 12.91 -26.88 -14.90
CA SER A 95 12.57 -28.13 -15.57
C SER A 95 11.10 -28.47 -15.32
N LEU A 96 10.35 -28.82 -16.36
CA LEU A 96 8.93 -29.19 -16.27
C LEU A 96 8.73 -30.70 -16.52
N PRO A 97 9.08 -31.57 -15.55
CA PRO A 97 8.81 -32.99 -15.68
C PRO A 97 7.31 -33.24 -15.83
N LEU A 98 6.96 -34.39 -16.42
CA LEU A 98 5.58 -34.85 -16.46
C LEU A 98 5.04 -35.02 -15.05
N GLY A 99 3.79 -34.63 -14.82
CA GLY A 99 3.14 -34.74 -13.52
C GLY A 99 1.77 -35.40 -13.59
N ALA A 100 1.26 -35.81 -12.43
CA ALA A 100 -0.08 -36.39 -12.33
C ALA A 100 -1.13 -35.40 -12.84
N GLY A 101 -2.06 -35.89 -13.68
CA GLY A 101 -3.09 -35.08 -14.33
C GLY A 101 -2.69 -34.45 -15.66
N ASP A 102 -1.41 -34.52 -16.07
CA ASP A 102 -1.02 -34.13 -17.43
C ASP A 102 -1.64 -35.08 -18.45
N VAL A 103 -1.84 -34.55 -19.67
CA VAL A 103 -2.33 -35.33 -20.81
C VAL A 103 -1.22 -35.41 -21.84
N VAL A 104 -0.86 -36.62 -22.23
CA VAL A 104 0.18 -36.89 -23.22
C VAL A 104 -0.40 -37.60 -24.45
N GLY A 105 0.06 -37.17 -25.62
CA GLY A 105 -0.11 -37.90 -26.87
C GLY A 105 1.10 -38.80 -27.08
N VAL A 106 0.86 -40.03 -27.54
CA VAL A 106 1.94 -40.97 -27.84
C VAL A 106 1.81 -41.41 -29.29
N THR A 107 2.85 -41.16 -30.07
CA THR A 107 2.97 -41.58 -31.47
C THR A 107 4.09 -42.61 -31.58
N ILE A 108 3.77 -43.76 -32.16
CA ILE A 108 4.68 -44.89 -32.32
C ILE A 108 4.93 -45.08 -33.81
N PHE A 109 6.20 -45.10 -34.20
CA PHE A 109 6.68 -45.38 -35.55
C PHE A 109 7.30 -46.78 -35.57
N GLU A 110 7.15 -47.51 -36.68
CA GLU A 110 7.90 -48.75 -36.95
C GLU A 110 8.70 -48.56 -38.25
N SER A 111 9.85 -49.24 -38.39
CA SER A 111 10.72 -49.04 -39.55
C SER A 111 10.11 -49.58 -40.86
N GLN A 112 9.17 -50.54 -40.77
CA GLN A 112 8.51 -51.17 -41.91
C GLN A 112 7.04 -51.50 -41.62
N ALA A 113 6.23 -51.69 -42.67
CA ALA A 113 4.86 -52.17 -42.55
C ALA A 113 4.80 -53.69 -42.29
N GLY A 114 3.74 -54.16 -41.65
CA GLY A 114 3.57 -55.54 -41.20
C GLY A 114 4.01 -55.80 -39.75
N GLY A 115 4.28 -54.75 -38.98
CA GLY A 115 4.58 -54.80 -37.56
C GLY A 115 3.34 -54.87 -36.66
N LEU A 116 3.55 -54.65 -35.37
CA LEU A 116 2.49 -54.77 -34.35
C LEU A 116 1.43 -53.68 -34.47
N PHE A 117 1.84 -52.51 -34.95
CA PHE A 117 0.99 -51.33 -35.03
C PHE A 117 0.61 -50.97 -36.47
N ILE A 118 1.39 -51.44 -37.45
CA ILE A 118 1.20 -51.14 -38.87
C ILE A 118 0.89 -52.43 -39.64
N PRO A 119 -0.38 -52.69 -40.03
CA PRO A 119 -0.72 -53.86 -40.83
C PRO A 119 -0.12 -53.79 -42.25
N VAL A 120 0.12 -54.95 -42.87
CA VAL A 120 0.69 -55.08 -44.24
C VAL A 120 -0.20 -54.49 -45.34
N ASP A 121 -1.52 -54.42 -45.13
CA ASP A 121 -2.50 -53.91 -46.11
C ASP A 121 -2.70 -52.38 -46.06
N ALA A 122 -1.69 -51.63 -45.59
CA ALA A 122 -1.77 -50.18 -45.30
C ALA A 122 -1.85 -49.26 -46.54
N GLY A 123 -2.59 -49.65 -47.58
CA GLY A 123 -2.77 -48.89 -48.83
C GLY A 123 -3.50 -47.55 -48.71
N SER A 124 -3.79 -47.04 -47.50
CA SER A 124 -4.48 -45.75 -47.32
C SER A 124 -3.99 -44.87 -46.15
N ARG A 125 -2.92 -45.25 -45.42
CA ARG A 125 -2.41 -44.44 -44.31
C ARG A 125 -1.21 -43.60 -44.73
N ALA A 126 -1.23 -42.32 -44.35
CA ALA A 126 -0.12 -41.40 -44.55
C ALA A 126 0.99 -41.68 -43.52
N GLY A 127 1.85 -42.67 -43.80
CA GLY A 127 3.09 -42.91 -43.06
C GLY A 127 3.11 -44.15 -42.15
N ASN A 128 4.32 -44.53 -41.75
CA ASN A 128 4.59 -45.69 -40.90
C ASN A 128 4.46 -45.35 -39.40
N PHE A 129 3.30 -44.86 -38.96
CA PHE A 129 3.07 -44.55 -37.55
C PHE A 129 1.62 -44.73 -37.10
N VAL A 130 1.43 -44.88 -35.79
CA VAL A 130 0.14 -44.85 -35.12
C VAL A 130 0.18 -43.85 -33.97
N THR A 131 -0.85 -43.02 -33.87
CA THR A 131 -1.10 -42.19 -32.68
C THR A 131 -2.14 -42.90 -31.84
N ILE A 132 -1.80 -43.26 -30.60
CA ILE A 132 -2.77 -43.84 -29.68
C ILE A 132 -3.63 -42.72 -29.05
N PRO A 133 -4.84 -43.02 -28.55
CA PRO A 133 -5.65 -42.04 -27.85
C PRO A 133 -4.88 -41.36 -26.71
N ASN A 134 -5.14 -40.08 -26.50
CA ASN A 134 -4.49 -39.29 -25.45
C ASN A 134 -4.58 -39.99 -24.09
N GLN A 135 -3.45 -40.10 -23.41
CA GLN A 135 -3.35 -40.74 -22.10
C GLN A 135 -3.22 -39.67 -21.02
N THR A 136 -4.07 -39.74 -20.00
CA THR A 136 -3.94 -38.90 -18.80
C THR A 136 -3.06 -39.62 -17.78
N ILE A 137 -2.07 -38.92 -17.23
CA ILE A 137 -1.21 -39.46 -16.18
C ILE A 137 -2.05 -39.63 -14.91
N GLY A 138 -2.18 -40.87 -14.46
CA GLY A 138 -2.96 -41.22 -13.27
C GLY A 138 -2.38 -40.63 -11.98
N ARG A 139 -3.15 -40.69 -10.89
CA ARG A 139 -2.65 -40.31 -9.54
C ARG A 139 -1.50 -41.19 -9.05
N ASP A 140 -1.42 -42.41 -9.56
CA ASP A 140 -0.30 -43.33 -9.35
C ASP A 140 0.93 -43.01 -10.22
N GLY A 141 0.83 -41.97 -11.07
CA GLY A 141 1.91 -41.46 -11.89
C GLY A 141 2.19 -42.28 -13.15
N MET A 142 1.28 -43.17 -13.54
CA MET A 142 1.45 -44.08 -14.67
C MET A 142 0.65 -43.64 -15.90
N ILE A 143 1.15 -44.02 -17.08
CA ILE A 143 0.41 -44.03 -18.35
C ILE A 143 0.25 -45.46 -18.85
N PHE A 144 -0.80 -45.71 -19.65
CA PHE A 144 -0.99 -47.00 -20.30
C PHE A 144 -0.64 -46.89 -21.79
N VAL A 145 0.27 -47.72 -22.25
CA VAL A 145 0.61 -47.84 -23.66
C VAL A 145 0.31 -49.27 -24.11
N PRO A 146 -0.52 -49.47 -25.15
CA PRO A 146 -0.83 -50.81 -25.66
C PRO A 146 0.45 -51.60 -25.92
N TYR A 147 0.47 -52.86 -25.48
CA TYR A 147 1.60 -53.78 -25.57
C TYR A 147 2.87 -53.40 -24.78
N ALA A 148 3.07 -52.16 -24.36
CA ALA A 148 4.10 -51.78 -23.39
C ALA A 148 3.62 -51.84 -21.94
N GLY A 149 2.29 -51.84 -21.71
CA GLY A 149 1.70 -51.93 -20.38
C GLY A 149 1.69 -50.58 -19.64
N ARG A 150 1.88 -50.62 -18.32
CA ARG A 150 1.90 -49.41 -17.48
C ARG A 150 3.33 -48.88 -17.36
N ILE A 151 3.55 -47.63 -17.75
CA ILE A 151 4.86 -46.97 -17.69
C ILE A 151 4.79 -45.78 -16.72
N ARG A 152 5.81 -45.64 -15.86
CA ARG A 152 5.90 -44.54 -14.90
C ARG A 152 6.33 -43.26 -15.60
N ALA A 153 5.47 -42.24 -15.55
CA ALA A 153 5.68 -40.96 -16.21
C ALA A 153 5.83 -39.78 -15.24
N SER A 154 5.09 -39.79 -14.12
CA SER A 154 5.13 -38.67 -13.16
C SER A 154 6.51 -38.50 -12.52
N GLY A 155 7.00 -37.26 -12.49
CA GLY A 155 8.31 -36.84 -11.98
C GLY A 155 9.47 -37.04 -12.94
N ARG A 156 9.22 -37.43 -14.21
CA ARG A 156 10.27 -37.73 -15.20
C ARG A 156 10.25 -36.77 -16.37
N ALA A 157 11.40 -36.63 -17.04
CA ALA A 157 11.48 -35.93 -18.31
C ALA A 157 10.73 -36.72 -19.39
N VAL A 158 10.27 -36.04 -20.43
CA VAL A 158 9.49 -36.67 -21.51
C VAL A 158 10.36 -37.68 -22.26
N GLU A 159 11.63 -37.35 -22.45
CA GLU A 159 12.65 -38.14 -23.13
C GLU A 159 12.90 -39.48 -22.40
N ASP A 160 12.98 -39.45 -21.07
CA ASP A 160 13.16 -40.66 -20.25
C ASP A 160 11.98 -41.62 -20.40
N VAL A 161 10.77 -41.08 -20.50
CA VAL A 161 9.55 -41.88 -20.67
C VAL A 161 9.47 -42.43 -22.09
N GLN A 162 9.88 -41.66 -23.10
CA GLN A 162 9.98 -42.12 -24.49
C GLN A 162 10.91 -43.34 -24.61
N GLU A 163 12.10 -43.27 -24.00
CA GLU A 163 13.06 -44.37 -24.05
C GLU A 163 12.51 -45.64 -23.39
N ASP A 164 11.82 -45.51 -22.26
CA ASP A 164 11.22 -46.66 -21.56
C ASP A 164 10.07 -47.30 -22.35
N VAL A 165 9.23 -46.50 -23.00
CA VAL A 165 8.18 -47.04 -23.88
C VAL A 165 8.83 -47.75 -25.06
N GLN A 166 9.85 -47.16 -25.69
CA GLN A 166 10.58 -47.78 -26.79
C GLN A 166 11.20 -49.12 -26.40
N ARG A 167 11.88 -49.18 -25.24
CA ARG A 167 12.47 -50.41 -24.70
C ARG A 167 11.43 -51.47 -24.41
N SER A 168 10.26 -51.07 -23.91
CA SER A 168 9.14 -51.98 -23.62
C SER A 168 8.51 -52.56 -24.89
N LEU A 169 8.54 -51.82 -26.00
CA LEU A 169 8.03 -52.26 -27.30
C LEU A 169 9.06 -53.01 -28.15
N ALA A 170 10.35 -52.91 -27.85
CA ALA A 170 11.45 -53.43 -28.69
C ALA A 170 11.34 -54.94 -29.00
N ASN A 171 10.77 -55.75 -28.09
CA ASN A 171 10.59 -57.19 -28.29
C ASN A 171 9.26 -57.55 -28.99
N ARG A 172 8.45 -56.56 -29.37
CA ARG A 172 7.09 -56.76 -29.88
C ARG A 172 6.82 -56.03 -31.20
N ALA A 173 7.49 -54.90 -31.43
CA ALA A 173 7.40 -54.07 -32.63
C ALA A 173 8.72 -54.09 -33.41
N ILE A 174 8.69 -53.78 -34.71
CA ILE A 174 9.87 -53.76 -35.56
C ILE A 174 10.56 -52.40 -35.44
N GLU A 175 11.70 -52.37 -34.76
CA GLU A 175 12.52 -51.17 -34.52
C GLU A 175 11.67 -49.94 -34.12
N PRO A 176 10.90 -50.01 -33.02
CA PRO A 176 9.95 -48.97 -32.68
C PRO A 176 10.66 -47.66 -32.35
N GLN A 177 10.11 -46.54 -32.81
CA GLN A 177 10.46 -45.20 -32.33
C GLN A 177 9.23 -44.55 -31.70
N VAL A 178 9.43 -43.91 -30.54
CA VAL A 178 8.32 -43.34 -29.78
C VAL A 178 8.52 -41.84 -29.62
N LEU A 179 7.48 -41.08 -29.98
CA LEU A 179 7.38 -39.64 -29.73
C LEU A 179 6.25 -39.41 -28.72
N ILE A 180 6.56 -38.72 -27.63
CA ILE A 180 5.57 -38.28 -26.65
C ILE A 180 5.43 -36.77 -26.76
N THR A 181 4.21 -36.29 -26.93
CA THR A 181 3.89 -34.87 -26.94
C THR A 181 3.03 -34.52 -25.73
N LYS A 182 3.32 -33.40 -25.08
CA LYS A 182 2.50 -32.89 -23.97
C LYS A 182 1.30 -32.14 -24.57
N VAL A 183 0.10 -32.67 -24.38
CA VAL A 183 -1.14 -32.08 -24.94
C VAL A 183 -1.71 -31.03 -23.99
N SER A 184 -1.63 -31.27 -22.68
CA SER A 184 -1.96 -30.29 -21.63
C SER A 184 -1.13 -30.59 -20.39
N SER A 185 -0.55 -29.54 -19.80
CA SER A 185 0.26 -29.65 -18.59
C SER A 185 -0.48 -29.09 -17.39
N ARG A 186 -1.38 -29.89 -16.82
CA ARG A 186 -2.13 -29.51 -15.61
C ARG A 186 -1.24 -29.43 -14.38
N SER A 187 -0.16 -30.20 -14.37
CA SER A 187 0.82 -30.21 -13.27
C SER A 187 1.76 -29.00 -13.30
N ALA A 188 1.95 -28.38 -14.47
CA ALA A 188 2.81 -27.21 -14.67
C ALA A 188 2.01 -25.90 -14.80
N GLN A 189 1.01 -25.70 -13.94
CA GLN A 189 0.19 -24.47 -13.96
C GLN A 189 0.59 -23.49 -12.85
N VAL A 190 0.42 -22.21 -13.15
CA VAL A 190 0.52 -21.08 -12.21
C VAL A 190 -0.83 -20.38 -12.16
N ALA A 191 -1.25 -19.96 -10.96
CA ALA A 191 -2.49 -19.20 -10.80
C ALA A 191 -2.21 -17.70 -10.84
N VAL A 192 -3.00 -16.95 -11.61
CA VAL A 192 -2.98 -15.48 -11.64
C VAL A 192 -4.33 -14.97 -11.14
N LEU A 193 -4.30 -14.18 -10.07
CA LEU A 193 -5.49 -13.71 -9.36
C LEU A 193 -5.43 -12.19 -9.14
N GLY A 194 -6.59 -11.60 -8.87
CA GLY A 194 -6.74 -10.19 -8.48
C GLY A 194 -7.00 -9.25 -9.66
N ASP A 195 -6.41 -8.06 -9.62
CA ASP A 195 -6.59 -6.93 -10.54
C ASP A 195 -5.90 -7.13 -11.90
N VAL A 196 -6.21 -8.24 -12.56
CA VAL A 196 -5.89 -8.56 -13.95
C VAL A 196 -7.17 -8.63 -14.79
N ASN A 197 -7.06 -8.51 -16.11
CA ASN A 197 -8.23 -8.55 -16.99
C ASN A 197 -8.91 -9.93 -17.02
N ASN A 198 -8.13 -11.01 -16.97
CA ASN A 198 -8.62 -12.39 -16.97
C ASN A 198 -7.89 -13.23 -15.90
N ALA A 199 -8.43 -13.27 -14.68
CA ALA A 199 -7.91 -14.15 -13.63
C ALA A 199 -8.07 -15.62 -14.04
N THR A 200 -6.96 -16.35 -14.14
CA THR A 200 -6.94 -17.71 -14.70
C THR A 200 -5.74 -18.52 -14.22
N LYS A 201 -5.75 -19.83 -14.52
CA LYS A 201 -4.56 -20.67 -14.45
C LYS A 201 -3.87 -20.68 -15.80
N VAL A 202 -2.57 -20.47 -15.80
CA VAL A 202 -1.72 -20.41 -16.98
C VAL A 202 -0.80 -21.63 -16.97
N GLU A 203 -0.74 -22.36 -18.08
CA GLU A 203 0.25 -23.45 -18.27
C GLU A 203 1.62 -22.81 -18.55
N VAL A 204 2.64 -23.22 -17.79
CA VAL A 204 4.00 -22.69 -17.94
C VAL A 204 4.65 -23.35 -19.15
N SER A 205 5.28 -22.55 -20.02
CA SER A 205 5.99 -23.03 -21.19
C SER A 205 7.30 -23.76 -20.84
N GLU A 206 7.72 -24.69 -21.70
CA GLU A 206 9.02 -25.40 -21.56
C GLU A 206 10.23 -24.45 -21.66
N ALA A 207 10.08 -23.31 -22.33
CA ALA A 207 11.10 -22.27 -22.38
C ALA A 207 11.26 -21.53 -21.04
N GLY A 208 10.26 -21.66 -20.15
CA GLY A 208 10.18 -20.98 -18.88
C GLY A 208 9.53 -19.61 -19.02
N ASP A 209 8.40 -19.43 -18.35
CA ASP A 209 7.72 -18.15 -18.31
C ASP A 209 8.18 -17.34 -17.09
N ARG A 210 8.21 -16.02 -17.23
CA ARG A 210 8.43 -15.08 -16.14
C ARG A 210 7.11 -14.45 -15.69
N ILE A 211 7.16 -13.71 -14.60
CA ILE A 211 5.98 -13.08 -13.99
C ILE A 211 5.24 -12.21 -15.01
N LEU A 212 5.96 -11.38 -15.75
CA LEU A 212 5.36 -10.48 -16.74
C LEU A 212 4.72 -11.24 -17.92
N ASP A 213 5.28 -12.39 -18.31
CA ASP A 213 4.71 -13.23 -19.37
C ASP A 213 3.38 -13.81 -18.91
N VAL A 214 3.33 -14.33 -17.68
CA VAL A 214 2.13 -14.93 -17.10
C VAL A 214 1.04 -13.88 -16.83
N ILE A 215 1.40 -12.67 -16.40
CA ILE A 215 0.43 -11.54 -16.29
C ILE A 215 -0.09 -11.14 -17.66
N SER A 216 0.76 -11.11 -18.69
CA SER A 216 0.34 -10.83 -20.06
C SER A 216 -0.64 -11.89 -20.58
N GLN A 217 -0.39 -13.17 -20.31
CA GLN A 217 -1.30 -14.27 -20.65
C GLN A 217 -2.66 -14.17 -19.91
N ALA A 218 -2.68 -13.60 -18.70
CA ALA A 218 -3.90 -13.25 -17.98
C ALA A 218 -4.58 -11.95 -18.51
N GLY A 219 -4.18 -11.46 -19.68
CA GLY A 219 -4.73 -10.27 -20.32
C GLY A 219 -4.18 -8.94 -19.80
N GLY A 220 -3.13 -8.94 -18.98
CA GLY A 220 -2.55 -7.74 -18.39
C GLY A 220 -3.31 -7.21 -17.18
N LEU A 221 -2.90 -6.04 -16.67
CA LEU A 221 -3.53 -5.40 -15.51
C LEU A 221 -4.91 -4.83 -15.85
N SER A 222 -5.85 -4.91 -14.90
CA SER A 222 -7.13 -4.20 -14.95
C SER A 222 -7.09 -2.82 -14.26
N THR A 223 -5.94 -2.47 -13.67
CA THR A 223 -5.73 -1.24 -12.89
C THR A 223 -4.43 -0.52 -13.30
N PRO A 224 -4.26 0.78 -12.96
CA PRO A 224 -3.04 1.51 -13.27
C PRO A 224 -1.81 0.92 -12.56
N GLY A 225 -0.80 0.50 -13.33
CA GLY A 225 0.39 -0.20 -12.81
C GLY A 225 1.23 0.57 -11.78
N LEU A 226 1.06 1.90 -11.69
CA LEU A 226 1.72 2.76 -10.70
C LEU A 226 1.23 2.53 -9.25
N GLU A 227 0.05 1.92 -9.08
CA GLU A 227 -0.57 1.61 -7.79
C GLU A 227 -0.76 0.10 -7.59
N THR A 228 -0.21 -0.72 -8.49
CA THR A 228 -0.41 -2.16 -8.48
C THR A 228 0.81 -2.86 -7.90
N TYR A 229 0.57 -3.71 -6.92
CA TYR A 229 1.57 -4.60 -6.35
C TYR A 229 1.36 -6.02 -6.89
N VAL A 230 2.48 -6.68 -7.18
CA VAL A 230 2.52 -8.08 -7.57
C VAL A 230 3.10 -8.87 -6.42
N THR A 231 2.32 -9.82 -5.91
CA THR A 231 2.71 -10.74 -4.85
C THR A 231 2.86 -12.13 -5.42
N ILE A 232 3.96 -12.79 -5.09
CA ILE A 232 4.21 -14.19 -5.46
C ILE A 232 4.23 -15.02 -4.20
N GLN A 233 3.38 -16.04 -4.19
CA GLN A 233 3.38 -17.08 -3.17
C GLN A 233 3.94 -18.37 -3.79
N ARG A 234 5.08 -18.81 -3.27
CA ARG A 234 5.80 -20.01 -3.70
C ARG A 234 6.19 -20.84 -2.50
N ARG A 235 5.69 -22.08 -2.41
CA ARG A 235 6.05 -23.07 -1.38
C ARG A 235 6.00 -22.50 0.06
N GLY A 236 4.98 -21.71 0.37
CA GLY A 236 4.79 -21.09 1.69
C GLY A 236 5.61 -19.82 1.96
N ARG A 237 6.40 -19.34 0.99
CA ARG A 237 7.06 -18.03 1.05
C ARG A 237 6.30 -17.02 0.20
N THR A 238 6.26 -15.78 0.65
CA THR A 238 5.59 -14.68 -0.04
C THR A 238 6.57 -13.52 -0.21
N ALA A 239 6.59 -12.93 -1.39
CA ALA A 239 7.24 -11.64 -1.60
C ALA A 239 6.38 -10.76 -2.51
N THR A 240 6.42 -9.46 -2.26
CA THR A 240 5.59 -8.45 -2.92
C THR A 240 6.48 -7.36 -3.47
N VAL A 241 6.22 -6.93 -4.70
CA VAL A 241 6.94 -5.84 -5.36
C VAL A 241 5.96 -4.94 -6.10
N LEU A 242 6.30 -3.66 -6.25
CA LEU A 242 5.52 -2.75 -7.08
C LEU A 242 5.66 -3.16 -8.56
N TYR A 243 4.56 -3.17 -9.31
CA TYR A 243 4.56 -3.55 -10.73
C TYR A 243 5.45 -2.62 -11.57
N ASP A 244 5.44 -1.32 -11.29
CA ASP A 244 6.35 -0.36 -11.93
C ASP A 244 7.84 -0.70 -11.70
N HIS A 245 8.19 -1.20 -10.52
CA HIS A 245 9.55 -1.67 -10.22
C HIS A 245 9.89 -2.96 -10.97
N LEU A 246 8.91 -3.86 -11.12
CA LEU A 246 9.05 -5.10 -11.90
C LEU A 246 9.36 -4.82 -13.38
N ILE A 247 8.73 -3.79 -13.96
CA ILE A 247 9.00 -3.36 -15.35
C ILE A 247 10.38 -2.71 -15.47
N LYS A 248 10.73 -1.82 -14.54
CA LYS A 248 11.97 -1.03 -14.61
C LYS A 248 13.22 -1.81 -14.24
N THR A 249 13.07 -2.89 -13.48
CA THR A 249 14.19 -3.70 -12.98
C THR A 249 14.06 -5.14 -13.49
N PRO A 250 14.67 -5.49 -14.65
CA PRO A 250 14.56 -6.83 -15.25
C PRO A 250 14.95 -7.99 -14.33
N ALA A 251 15.82 -7.73 -13.36
CA ALA A 251 16.26 -8.72 -12.38
C ALA A 251 15.13 -9.17 -11.44
N GLU A 252 14.10 -8.34 -11.23
CA GLU A 252 12.91 -8.67 -10.43
C GLU A 252 11.91 -9.54 -11.20
N ASN A 253 11.97 -9.55 -12.54
CA ASN A 253 11.12 -10.38 -13.40
C ASN A 253 11.61 -11.84 -13.41
N ILE A 254 11.49 -12.52 -12.27
CA ILE A 254 11.95 -13.91 -12.09
C ILE A 254 11.07 -14.92 -12.85
N PHE A 255 11.61 -16.11 -13.11
CA PHE A 255 10.84 -17.24 -13.64
C PHE A 255 9.78 -17.70 -12.64
N VAL A 256 8.59 -18.02 -13.15
CA VAL A 256 7.54 -18.67 -12.38
C VAL A 256 7.80 -20.17 -12.27
N SER A 257 7.23 -20.84 -11.28
CA SER A 257 7.35 -22.29 -11.10
C SER A 257 5.98 -22.92 -10.94
N PRO A 258 5.80 -24.19 -11.35
CA PRO A 258 4.57 -24.92 -11.12
C PRO A 258 4.06 -24.81 -9.68
N GLY A 259 2.78 -24.47 -9.53
CA GLY A 259 2.12 -24.29 -8.24
C GLY A 259 2.30 -22.91 -7.60
N ASP A 260 3.01 -21.98 -8.24
CA ASP A 260 3.02 -20.58 -7.80
C ASP A 260 1.63 -19.96 -7.88
N THR A 261 1.37 -19.01 -6.98
CA THR A 261 0.22 -18.13 -7.05
C THR A 261 0.70 -16.70 -7.15
N ILE A 262 0.35 -16.04 -8.24
CA ILE A 262 0.61 -14.63 -8.50
C ILE A 262 -0.67 -13.87 -8.18
N ILE A 263 -0.57 -12.94 -7.24
CA ILE A 263 -1.69 -12.09 -6.80
C ILE A 263 -1.34 -10.66 -7.19
N VAL A 264 -2.16 -10.08 -8.04
CA VAL A 264 -2.04 -8.70 -8.50
C VAL A 264 -3.08 -7.89 -7.74
N ASN A 265 -2.66 -6.96 -6.89
CA ASN A 265 -3.60 -6.15 -6.13
C ASN A 265 -3.25 -4.66 -6.28
N ARG A 266 -4.25 -3.85 -6.58
CA ARG A 266 -4.16 -2.41 -6.51
C ARG A 266 -4.27 -1.97 -5.06
N GLU A 267 -3.23 -1.32 -4.58
CA GLU A 267 -3.27 -0.67 -3.28
C GLU A 267 -3.42 0.84 -3.49
N ARG A 268 -4.64 1.32 -3.30
CA ARG A 268 -4.94 2.75 -3.39
C ARG A 268 -4.30 3.45 -2.19
N ARG A 269 -3.20 4.16 -2.45
CA ARG A 269 -2.56 5.00 -1.44
C ARG A 269 -3.40 6.24 -1.22
N THR A 270 -3.62 6.55 0.04
CA THR A 270 -4.47 7.65 0.48
C THR A 270 -3.81 8.41 1.60
N TYR A 271 -4.05 9.72 1.67
CA TYR A 271 -3.73 10.51 2.85
C TYR A 271 -4.99 11.24 3.33
N LEU A 272 -4.93 11.70 4.57
CA LEU A 272 -5.96 12.55 5.14
C LEU A 272 -5.44 13.98 5.22
N ALA A 273 -6.26 14.97 4.86
CA ALA A 273 -5.95 16.36 5.12
C ALA A 273 -7.06 17.02 5.92
N PHE A 274 -6.70 17.75 6.97
CA PHE A 274 -7.63 18.46 7.84
C PHE A 274 -7.05 19.78 8.36
N GLY A 275 -7.92 20.57 8.98
CA GLY A 275 -7.55 21.79 9.68
C GLY A 275 -7.92 23.02 8.87
N ALA A 276 -6.99 23.97 8.78
CA ALA A 276 -7.12 25.22 8.03
C ALA A 276 -6.69 25.07 6.55
N SER A 277 -6.98 23.92 5.95
CA SER A 277 -6.85 23.66 4.50
C SER A 277 -8.11 24.08 3.73
N GLY A 278 -7.96 24.32 2.43
CA GLY A 278 -9.09 24.64 1.55
C GLY A 278 -10.13 23.52 1.47
N GLN A 279 -9.71 22.26 1.53
CA GLN A 279 -10.56 21.08 1.60
C GLN A 279 -10.10 20.13 2.70
N ASN A 280 -11.05 19.49 3.37
CA ASN A 280 -10.81 18.53 4.43
C ASN A 280 -11.40 17.17 4.02
N GLY A 281 -10.65 16.10 4.17
CA GLY A 281 -11.12 14.77 3.80
C GLY A 281 -10.00 13.77 3.51
N ARG A 282 -10.40 12.65 2.90
CA ARG A 282 -9.49 11.62 2.40
C ARG A 282 -9.22 11.86 0.92
N PHE A 283 -7.95 11.88 0.55
CA PHE A 283 -7.50 12.12 -0.81
C PHE A 283 -6.72 10.91 -1.32
N ASP A 284 -6.94 10.56 -2.57
CA ASP A 284 -6.18 9.52 -3.26
C ASP A 284 -4.87 10.12 -3.80
N PHE A 285 -3.80 9.32 -3.80
CA PHE A 285 -2.50 9.76 -4.31
C PHE A 285 -2.57 10.07 -5.81
N GLU A 286 -3.32 9.26 -6.57
CA GLU A 286 -3.44 9.25 -8.05
C GLU A 286 -2.11 8.97 -8.79
N ASP A 287 -1.00 9.48 -8.25
CA ASP A 287 0.36 9.30 -8.74
C ASP A 287 1.23 8.53 -7.75
N SER A 288 2.21 7.79 -8.30
CA SER A 288 3.08 6.96 -7.47
C SER A 288 4.04 7.76 -6.57
N LYS A 289 4.26 9.04 -6.88
CA LYS A 289 5.26 9.93 -6.25
C LYS A 289 4.62 11.24 -5.78
N LEU A 290 3.53 11.16 -5.00
CA LEU A 290 2.92 12.33 -4.39
C LEU A 290 3.87 12.97 -3.36
N THR A 291 4.14 14.26 -3.49
CA THR A 291 4.95 15.03 -2.53
C THR A 291 4.07 15.75 -1.52
N LEU A 292 4.63 16.23 -0.41
CA LEU A 292 3.90 17.02 0.59
C LEU A 292 3.35 18.31 -0.04
N GLY A 293 4.09 18.92 -0.97
CA GLY A 293 3.61 20.06 -1.75
C GLY A 293 2.40 19.73 -2.60
N ASP A 294 2.42 18.59 -3.31
CA ASP A 294 1.29 18.15 -4.13
C ASP A 294 0.07 17.82 -3.26
N ALA A 295 0.29 17.15 -2.12
CA ALA A 295 -0.76 16.83 -1.16
C ALA A 295 -1.42 18.10 -0.59
N LEU A 296 -0.62 19.12 -0.30
CA LEU A 296 -1.10 20.43 0.15
C LEU A 296 -1.92 21.13 -0.95
N GLY A 297 -1.44 21.11 -2.20
CA GLY A 297 -2.15 21.64 -3.35
C GLY A 297 -3.49 20.94 -3.59
N LYS A 298 -3.49 19.60 -3.55
CA LYS A 298 -4.71 18.77 -3.67
C LYS A 298 -5.71 19.02 -2.54
N ALA A 299 -5.24 19.31 -1.32
CA ALA A 299 -6.08 19.72 -0.21
C ALA A 299 -6.57 21.19 -0.30
N GLY A 300 -6.35 21.87 -1.42
CA GLY A 300 -6.80 23.25 -1.64
C GLY A 300 -5.90 24.32 -1.02
N GLY A 301 -4.70 23.97 -0.58
CA GLY A 301 -3.73 24.89 0.00
C GLY A 301 -4.11 25.40 1.39
N LEU A 302 -3.38 26.42 1.85
CA LEU A 302 -3.62 27.09 3.13
C LEU A 302 -4.71 28.16 2.97
N LEU A 303 -5.64 28.21 3.93
CA LEU A 303 -6.59 29.32 4.02
C LEU A 303 -5.90 30.54 4.64
N ASP A 304 -5.63 31.58 3.85
CA ASP A 304 -4.89 32.78 4.30
C ASP A 304 -5.44 33.40 5.61
N GLY A 305 -6.76 33.56 5.67
CA GLY A 305 -7.45 34.11 6.85
C GLY A 305 -7.53 33.17 8.05
N ARG A 306 -7.04 31.92 7.98
CA ARG A 306 -7.23 30.90 9.03
C ARG A 306 -5.98 30.10 9.38
N ALA A 307 -5.13 29.78 8.43
CA ALA A 307 -4.00 28.89 8.59
C ALA A 307 -2.82 29.59 9.25
N ASP A 308 -2.03 28.84 10.04
CA ASP A 308 -0.68 29.24 10.42
C ASP A 308 0.32 28.59 9.44
N PRO A 309 0.96 29.36 8.53
CA PRO A 309 1.92 28.82 7.59
C PRO A 309 3.15 28.19 8.26
N ALA A 310 3.45 28.51 9.52
CA ALA A 310 4.54 27.88 10.25
C ALA A 310 4.23 26.49 10.81
N GLN A 311 2.96 26.07 10.78
CA GLN A 311 2.45 24.88 11.47
C GLN A 311 1.68 23.97 10.50
N VAL A 312 2.35 23.62 9.40
CA VAL A 312 1.94 22.54 8.52
C VAL A 312 2.54 21.24 9.06
N LEU A 313 1.70 20.37 9.61
CA LEU A 313 2.10 19.19 10.36
C LEU A 313 1.73 17.93 9.60
N LEU A 314 2.68 17.00 9.48
CA LEU A 314 2.47 15.69 8.87
C LEU A 314 2.72 14.61 9.91
N TYR A 315 1.68 13.84 10.22
CA TYR A 315 1.76 12.73 11.17
C TYR A 315 2.05 11.45 10.40
N ARG A 316 3.13 10.77 10.79
CA ARG A 316 3.59 9.52 10.17
C ARG A 316 4.24 8.62 11.21
N VAL A 317 4.03 7.31 11.09
CA VAL A 317 4.77 6.31 11.87
C VAL A 317 6.02 5.91 11.09
N VAL A 318 7.20 5.98 11.71
CA VAL A 318 8.48 5.66 11.05
C VAL A 318 9.28 4.64 11.85
N ASP A 319 10.21 3.96 11.18
CA ASP A 319 11.12 3.03 11.84
C ASP A 319 12.08 3.74 12.78
N ARG A 320 12.40 3.07 13.89
CA ARG A 320 13.36 3.57 14.88
C ARG A 320 14.75 3.82 14.28
N GLU A 321 15.18 2.99 13.33
CA GLU A 321 16.47 3.12 12.66
C GLU A 321 16.57 4.40 11.80
N PHE A 322 15.46 4.83 11.20
CA PHE A 322 15.40 6.10 10.48
C PHE A 322 15.66 7.29 11.42
N LEU A 323 15.03 7.29 12.60
CA LEU A 323 15.25 8.33 13.61
C LEU A 323 16.68 8.34 14.18
N LYS A 324 17.30 7.16 14.35
CA LYS A 324 18.72 7.08 14.75
C LYS A 324 19.65 7.73 13.72
N LYS A 325 19.41 7.51 12.42
CA LYS A 325 20.18 8.14 11.33
C LYS A 325 20.06 9.67 11.33
N LEU A 326 18.92 10.18 11.80
CA LEU A 326 18.70 11.61 12.00
C LEU A 326 19.29 12.17 13.31
N GLY A 327 19.98 11.35 14.10
CA GLY A 327 20.58 11.76 15.38
C GLY A 327 19.57 11.91 16.52
N VAL A 328 18.36 11.33 16.37
CA VAL A 328 17.31 11.43 17.38
C VAL A 328 17.49 10.35 18.44
N ASP A 329 17.51 10.76 19.71
CA ASP A 329 17.65 9.82 20.83
C ASP A 329 16.35 9.05 21.10
N VAL A 330 16.24 7.89 20.45
CA VAL A 330 15.11 6.95 20.58
C VAL A 330 15.36 5.84 21.60
N ARG A 331 16.26 6.03 22.59
CA ARG A 331 16.57 5.01 23.60
C ARG A 331 15.36 4.64 24.47
N ASN A 332 14.47 5.60 24.71
CA ASN A 332 13.29 5.42 25.57
C ASN A 332 12.08 4.79 24.84
N HIS A 333 12.17 4.56 23.53
CA HIS A 333 11.12 3.88 22.76
C HIS A 333 11.41 2.38 22.66
N GLN A 334 10.51 1.57 23.20
CA GLN A 334 10.58 0.10 23.16
C GLN A 334 10.06 -0.49 21.85
N SER A 335 9.17 0.24 21.15
CA SER A 335 8.60 -0.20 19.86
C SER A 335 9.63 -0.10 18.73
N ALA A 336 9.49 -0.98 17.72
CA ALA A 336 10.26 -0.93 16.49
C ALA A 336 9.92 0.32 15.65
N THR A 337 8.69 0.83 15.80
CA THR A 337 8.18 2.02 15.12
C THR A 337 7.87 3.14 16.12
N VAL A 338 8.01 4.39 15.66
CA VAL A 338 7.83 5.60 16.46
C VAL A 338 6.89 6.55 15.71
N PRO A 339 5.81 7.03 16.35
CA PRO A 339 5.00 8.11 15.81
C PRO A 339 5.81 9.41 15.71
N VAL A 340 5.79 10.05 14.55
CA VAL A 340 6.53 11.28 14.26
C VAL A 340 5.61 12.32 13.65
N ILE A 341 5.73 13.55 14.14
CA ILE A 341 5.13 14.72 13.53
C ILE A 341 6.24 15.47 12.81
N PHE A 342 6.16 15.53 11.49
CA PHE A 342 7.02 16.38 10.67
C PHE A 342 6.40 17.77 10.57
N LYS A 343 7.15 18.81 10.93
CA LYS A 343 6.71 20.21 10.84
C LYS A 343 7.37 20.90 9.65
N ALA A 344 6.56 21.46 8.77
CA ALA A 344 7.00 22.34 7.68
C ALA A 344 6.64 23.80 8.01
N ASN A 345 7.65 24.66 8.04
CA ASN A 345 7.46 26.09 8.26
C ASN A 345 7.46 26.83 6.92
N LEU A 346 6.28 27.01 6.32
CA LEU A 346 6.08 27.67 5.03
C LEU A 346 6.20 29.20 5.08
N ARG A 347 6.45 29.80 6.26
CA ARG A 347 6.89 31.21 6.33
C ARG A 347 8.32 31.37 5.79
N ASP A 348 9.13 30.33 5.90
CA ASP A 348 10.46 30.30 5.29
C ASP A 348 10.33 29.87 3.81
N PRO A 349 10.76 30.71 2.85
CA PRO A 349 10.76 30.35 1.43
C PRO A 349 11.54 29.06 1.14
N SER A 350 12.55 28.72 1.95
CA SER A 350 13.33 27.49 1.79
C SER A 350 12.47 26.23 1.96
N ALA A 351 11.46 26.28 2.84
CA ALA A 351 10.58 25.16 3.11
C ALA A 351 9.70 24.79 1.90
N MET A 352 9.41 25.74 1.00
CA MET A 352 8.68 25.46 -0.24
C MET A 352 9.42 24.47 -1.14
N PHE A 353 10.75 24.54 -1.19
CA PHE A 353 11.56 23.57 -1.94
C PHE A 353 11.63 22.21 -1.24
N LEU A 354 11.52 22.19 0.10
CA LEU A 354 11.55 20.96 0.88
C LEU A 354 10.25 20.17 0.74
N VAL A 355 9.09 20.84 0.78
CA VAL A 355 7.79 20.16 0.65
C VAL A 355 7.58 19.56 -0.74
N GLN A 356 8.17 20.16 -1.80
CA GLN A 356 8.20 19.59 -3.15
C GLN A 356 9.09 18.34 -3.29
N LYS A 357 9.97 18.07 -2.30
CA LYS A 357 10.86 16.90 -2.32
C LYS A 357 10.47 15.86 -1.27
N PHE A 358 9.61 16.20 -0.33
CA PHE A 358 9.22 15.32 0.76
C PHE A 358 8.16 14.33 0.23
N PRO A 359 8.47 13.02 0.13
CA PRO A 359 7.52 12.04 -0.38
C PRO A 359 6.44 11.75 0.66
N MET A 360 5.18 11.78 0.25
CA MET A 360 4.05 11.31 1.05
C MET A 360 4.02 9.78 1.07
N GLN A 361 3.50 9.21 2.15
CA GLN A 361 3.31 7.77 2.35
C GLN A 361 1.83 7.46 2.59
N ASP A 362 1.45 6.21 2.35
CA ASP A 362 0.08 5.78 2.60
C ASP A 362 -0.29 5.99 4.08
N LYS A 363 -1.52 6.46 4.30
CA LYS A 363 -2.11 6.79 5.61
C LYS A 363 -1.44 7.93 6.36
N ASP A 364 -0.63 8.74 5.69
CA ASP A 364 -0.20 10.02 6.23
C ASP A 364 -1.39 10.92 6.59
N ILE A 365 -1.24 11.70 7.66
CA ILE A 365 -2.22 12.73 8.05
C ILE A 365 -1.56 14.10 7.97
N LEU A 366 -2.03 14.91 7.03
CA LEU A 366 -1.71 16.32 6.89
C LEU A 366 -2.67 17.14 7.75
N TYR A 367 -2.12 17.93 8.66
CA TYR A 367 -2.89 18.83 9.51
C TYR A 367 -2.33 20.24 9.43
N ILE A 368 -3.18 21.20 9.08
CA ILE A 368 -2.81 22.62 9.05
C ILE A 368 -3.41 23.30 10.27
N SER A 369 -2.55 23.78 11.16
CA SER A 369 -3.00 24.45 12.38
C SER A 369 -3.62 25.81 12.08
N ASN A 370 -4.51 26.28 12.95
CA ASN A 370 -5.09 27.62 12.84
C ASN A 370 -4.06 28.68 13.28
N SER A 371 -4.14 29.88 12.74
CA SER A 371 -3.36 31.03 13.20
C SER A 371 -3.92 31.56 14.52
N LYS A 372 -3.02 32.01 15.41
CA LYS A 372 -3.38 32.61 16.70
C LYS A 372 -4.31 33.81 16.57
N SER A 373 -4.22 34.56 15.46
CA SER A 373 -5.13 35.68 15.16
C SER A 373 -6.56 35.23 14.93
N THR A 374 -6.81 34.05 14.36
CA THR A 374 -8.18 33.54 14.24
C THR A 374 -8.80 33.07 15.53
N GLU A 375 -7.98 32.57 16.46
CA GLU A 375 -8.47 32.24 17.81
C GLU A 375 -8.88 33.50 18.56
N LEU A 376 -8.13 34.60 18.40
CA LEU A 376 -8.50 35.91 18.94
C LEU A 376 -9.77 36.47 18.29
N ILE A 377 -9.93 36.38 16.96
CA ILE A 377 -11.15 36.84 16.28
C ILE A 377 -12.36 36.01 16.74
N LYS A 378 -12.24 34.67 16.79
CA LYS A 378 -13.31 33.81 17.35
C LYS A 378 -13.67 34.18 18.79
N PHE A 379 -12.68 34.53 19.61
CA PHE A 379 -12.91 35.04 20.95
C PHE A 379 -13.69 36.35 20.94
N LEU A 380 -13.27 37.32 20.13
CA LEU A 380 -13.94 38.60 20.01
C LEU A 380 -15.38 38.44 19.47
N ASP A 381 -15.63 37.50 18.56
CA ASP A 381 -16.98 37.19 18.07
C ASP A 381 -17.88 36.64 19.18
N VAL A 382 -17.36 35.74 20.04
CA VAL A 382 -18.08 35.25 21.22
C VAL A 382 -18.37 36.42 22.18
N VAL A 383 -17.39 37.26 22.47
CA VAL A 383 -17.60 38.45 23.34
C VAL A 383 -18.63 39.41 22.74
N ASN A 384 -18.56 39.67 21.44
CA ASN A 384 -19.50 40.55 20.74
C ASN A 384 -20.92 39.97 20.70
N SER A 385 -21.08 38.65 20.56
CA SER A 385 -22.40 38.01 20.62
C SER A 385 -23.07 38.08 22.01
N VAL A 386 -22.28 38.05 23.08
CA VAL A 386 -22.77 38.31 24.44
C VAL A 386 -23.13 39.79 24.61
N SER A 387 -22.28 40.69 24.10
CA SER A 387 -22.49 42.14 24.17
C SER A 387 -23.74 42.58 23.39
N SER A 388 -23.99 42.03 22.20
CA SER A 388 -25.19 42.32 21.41
C SER A 388 -26.47 41.82 22.09
N THR A 389 -26.42 40.66 22.76
CA THR A 389 -27.53 40.14 23.57
C THR A 389 -27.82 41.06 24.76
N ALA A 390 -26.78 41.51 25.48
CA ALA A 390 -26.94 42.45 26.60
C ALA A 390 -27.48 43.82 26.15
N SER A 391 -27.05 44.29 24.97
CA SER A 391 -27.54 45.52 24.36
C SER A 391 -29.03 45.41 23.99
N GLY A 392 -29.45 44.26 23.45
CA GLY A 392 -30.85 43.96 23.11
C GLY A 392 -31.77 43.94 24.34
N VAL A 393 -31.32 43.36 25.46
CA VAL A 393 -32.08 43.37 26.72
C VAL A 393 -32.25 44.80 27.25
N SER A 394 -31.23 45.65 27.13
CA SER A 394 -31.33 47.04 27.55
C SER A 394 -32.31 47.84 26.67
N SER A 395 -32.37 47.60 25.36
CA SER A 395 -33.36 48.23 24.49
C SER A 395 -34.77 47.71 24.75
N ASP A 396 -34.93 46.42 25.05
CA ASP A 396 -36.23 45.83 25.35
C ASP A 396 -36.81 46.35 26.67
N ILE A 397 -35.98 46.53 27.70
CA ILE A 397 -36.41 47.12 28.99
C ILE A 397 -36.85 48.58 28.81
N VAL A 398 -36.14 49.36 27.99
CA VAL A 398 -36.53 50.76 27.70
C VAL A 398 -37.83 50.79 26.90
N THR A 399 -37.99 49.90 25.92
CA THR A 399 -39.21 49.80 25.11
C THR A 399 -40.42 49.38 25.94
N VAL A 400 -40.27 48.44 26.88
CA VAL A 400 -41.33 48.05 27.82
C VAL A 400 -41.66 49.17 28.80
N ARG A 401 -40.65 49.90 29.31
CA ARG A 401 -40.87 51.05 30.20
C ARG A 401 -41.63 52.17 29.52
N ASP A 402 -41.28 52.48 28.27
CA ASP A 402 -41.92 53.56 27.52
C ASP A 402 -43.32 53.13 27.03
N SER A 403 -43.52 51.84 26.67
CA SER A 403 -44.85 51.29 26.37
C SER A 403 -45.80 51.30 27.57
N GLY A 404 -45.28 51.17 28.79
CA GLY A 404 -46.07 51.27 30.03
C GLY A 404 -46.35 52.71 30.48
N ARG A 405 -45.76 53.72 29.82
CA ARG A 405 -45.98 55.14 30.10
C ARG A 405 -47.08 55.76 29.21
N ASP A 406 -47.36 55.12 28.08
CA ASP A 406 -48.40 55.51 27.11
C ASP A 406 -49.76 54.82 27.36
N LEU A 407 -49.89 54.09 28.49
CA LEU A 407 -51.14 53.57 29.05
C LEU A 407 -51.50 54.35 30.31
#